data_AF-A0A1S8T858-F1
#
_entry.id   AF-A0A1S8T858-F1
#
_cell.length_a   1.000
_cell.length_b   1.000
_cell.length_c   1.000
_cell.angle_alpha   90.00
_cell.angle_beta   90.00
_cell.angle_gamma   90.00
#
_symmetry.space_group_name_H-M   'P 1'
#
loop_
_entity.id
_entity.type
_entity.pdbx_description
1 polymer ?
#
loop_
_entity_poly.entity_id
_entity_poly.type
_entity_poly.pdbx_seq_one_letter_code
_entity_poly.pdbx_strand_id
1 'polypeptide(L)'
;MKIVDKLVQVITTTDGAGIVKPLSFFIIDDSEALDVINVERLVRRDKEKIGGDYVYTFTCEIIKDNMKMLCDLRLNLSTEEWSLYRM
;
A
#
# COMPACT_ATOMS: atom_id res chain seq x y z
N MET A 1 9.65 6.71 8.24
CA MET A 1 9.16 5.38 7.85
C MET A 1 10.35 4.47 7.62
N LYS A 2 10.37 3.30 8.27
CA LYS A 2 11.35 2.24 8.04
C LYS A 2 10.94 1.44 6.81
N ILE A 3 11.91 0.81 6.15
CA ILE A 3 11.64 -0.14 5.06
C ILE A 3 11.14 -1.44 5.69
N VAL A 4 10.05 -1.97 5.15
CA VAL A 4 9.41 -3.23 5.58
C VAL A 4 9.49 -4.25 4.45
N ASP A 5 9.02 -3.87 3.26
CA ASP A 5 9.00 -4.65 2.03
C ASP A 5 8.31 -6.03 2.17
N LYS A 6 7.06 -6.00 2.63
CA LYS A 6 6.23 -7.19 2.87
C LYS A 6 5.11 -7.29 1.84
N LEU A 7 4.92 -8.46 1.21
CA LEU A 7 3.75 -8.71 0.35
C LEU A 7 2.46 -8.63 1.17
N VAL A 8 1.45 -7.95 0.63
CA VAL A 8 0.17 -7.73 1.30
C VAL A 8 -1.00 -7.89 0.34
N GLN A 9 -2.16 -8.22 0.90
CA GLN A 9 -3.43 -8.14 0.17
C GLN A 9 -4.01 -6.74 0.34
N VAL A 10 -4.56 -6.17 -0.73
CA VAL A 10 -5.05 -4.79 -0.75
C VAL A 10 -6.45 -4.76 -1.36
N ILE A 11 -7.38 -4.11 -0.66
CA ILE A 11 -8.68 -3.73 -1.19
C ILE A 11 -8.51 -2.39 -1.90
N THR A 12 -8.96 -2.32 -3.16
CA THR A 12 -8.82 -1.12 -3.98
C THR A 12 -10.15 -0.73 -4.60
N THR A 13 -10.25 0.53 -4.99
CA THR A 13 -11.23 1.00 -5.97
C THR A 13 -10.50 1.39 -7.25
N THR A 14 -11.15 1.17 -8.37
CA THR A 14 -10.70 1.72 -9.66
C THR A 14 -11.77 2.67 -10.15
N ASP A 15 -11.40 3.91 -10.43
CA ASP A 15 -12.34 4.89 -10.97
C ASP A 15 -12.59 4.69 -12.48
N GLY A 16 -13.55 5.45 -13.04
CA GLY A 16 -13.91 5.33 -14.45
C GLY A 16 -12.80 5.67 -15.45
N ALA A 17 -11.69 6.27 -15.00
CA ALA A 17 -10.49 6.51 -15.80
C ALA A 17 -9.47 5.36 -15.70
N GLY A 18 -9.81 4.27 -14.99
CA GLY A 18 -8.90 3.15 -14.74
C GLY A 18 -7.86 3.44 -13.67
N ILE A 19 -8.01 4.50 -12.87
CA ILE A 19 -7.06 4.82 -11.82
C ILE A 19 -7.39 4.01 -10.57
N VAL A 20 -6.48 3.08 -10.23
CA VAL A 20 -6.51 2.32 -8.98
C VAL A 20 -6.17 3.21 -7.78
N LYS A 21 -6.91 3.02 -6.68
CA LYS A 21 -6.74 3.70 -5.39
C LYS A 21 -6.88 2.67 -4.27
N PRO A 22 -5.88 2.54 -3.38
CA PRO A 22 -5.99 1.65 -2.23
C PRO A 22 -6.99 2.19 -1.20
N LEU A 23 -7.79 1.30 -0.62
CA LEU A 23 -8.76 1.60 0.44
C LEU A 23 -8.35 1.00 1.78
N SER A 24 -7.87 -0.24 1.77
CA SER A 24 -7.36 -0.91 2.96
C SER A 24 -6.42 -2.04 2.57
N PHE A 25 -5.62 -2.51 3.51
CA PHE A 25 -4.73 -3.64 3.30
C PHE A 25 -4.58 -4.47 4.57
N PHE A 26 -4.23 -5.73 4.38
CA PHE A 26 -4.10 -6.69 5.46
C PHE A 26 -2.64 -6.87 5.84
N ILE A 27 -2.35 -6.84 7.13
CA ILE A 27 -1.05 -7.22 7.68
C ILE A 27 -1.25 -8.33 8.71
N ILE A 28 -0.32 -9.28 8.72
CA ILE A 28 -0.19 -10.21 9.84
C ILE A 28 0.75 -9.56 10.84
N ASP A 29 0.27 -9.31 12.06
CA ASP A 29 1.08 -8.77 13.15
C ASP A 29 1.98 -9.84 13.81
N ASP A 30 2.76 -9.45 14.82
CA ASP A 30 3.69 -10.35 15.52
C ASP A 30 2.96 -11.46 16.32
N SER A 31 1.66 -11.32 16.56
CA SER A 31 0.81 -12.31 17.23
C SER A 31 0.14 -13.28 16.25
N GLU A 32 0.50 -13.22 14.97
CA GLU A 32 -0.15 -13.91 13.86
C GLU A 32 -1.61 -13.51 13.62
N ALA A 33 -2.08 -12.43 14.26
CA ALA A 33 -3.40 -11.91 14.03
C ALA A 33 -3.45 -11.14 12.72
N LEU A 34 -4.56 -11.31 11.99
CA LEU A 34 -4.85 -10.54 10.80
C LEU A 34 -5.39 -9.17 11.21
N ASP A 35 -4.63 -8.12 10.90
CA ASP A 35 -5.02 -6.74 11.13
C ASP A 35 -5.39 -6.06 9.80
N VAL A 36 -6.42 -5.22 9.84
CA VAL A 36 -6.94 -4.49 8.67
C VAL A 36 -6.61 -3.02 8.84
N ILE A 37 -5.71 -2.54 7.98
CA ILE A 37 -5.31 -1.13 7.98
C ILE A 37 -6.12 -0.38 6.94
N ASN A 38 -6.93 0.58 7.40
CA ASN A 38 -7.70 1.46 6.52
C ASN A 38 -6.86 2.65 6.05
N VAL A 39 -6.99 2.98 4.77
CA VAL A 39 -6.42 4.18 4.14
C VAL A 39 -7.39 5.33 4.31
N GLU A 40 -7.03 6.29 5.15
CA GLU A 40 -7.81 7.52 5.35
C GLU A 40 -7.71 8.44 4.14
N ARG A 41 -6.49 8.54 3.59
CA ARG A 41 -6.22 9.46 2.49
C ARG A 41 -5.03 8.99 1.66
N LEU A 42 -5.20 9.00 0.35
CA LEU A 42 -4.07 8.93 -0.59
C LEU A 42 -3.37 10.30 -0.65
N VAL A 43 -2.10 10.35 -0.25
CA VAL A 43 -1.30 11.58 -0.23
C VAL A 43 -0.61 11.80 -1.57
N ARG A 44 -0.03 10.74 -2.14
CA ARG A 44 0.73 10.80 -3.39
C ARG A 44 0.66 9.46 -4.13
N ARG A 45 0.76 9.52 -5.46
CA ARG A 45 0.96 8.37 -6.32
C ARG A 45 2.06 8.66 -7.34
N ASP A 46 3.10 7.85 -7.34
CA ASP A 46 4.20 7.93 -8.30
C ASP A 46 4.26 6.67 -9.16
N LYS A 47 4.73 6.81 -10.41
CA LYS A 47 5.05 5.70 -11.30
C LYS A 47 6.54 5.70 -11.56
N GLU A 48 7.22 4.64 -11.18
CA GLU A 48 8.68 4.55 -11.25
C GLU A 48 9.09 3.25 -11.96
N LYS A 49 10.29 3.22 -12.54
CA LYS A 49 10.87 2.00 -13.10
C LYS A 49 11.90 1.45 -12.11
N ILE A 50 11.63 0.29 -11.51
CA ILE A 50 12.44 -0.35 -10.46
C ILE A 50 12.79 -1.76 -10.94
N GLY A 51 14.09 -2.09 -11.02
CA GLY A 51 14.51 -3.43 -11.43
C GLY A 51 14.09 -3.84 -12.86
N GLY A 52 13.67 -2.88 -13.69
CA GLY A 52 13.14 -3.14 -15.04
C GLY A 52 11.61 -3.06 -15.14
N ASP A 53 10.90 -3.24 -14.02
CA ASP A 53 9.44 -3.20 -13.95
C ASP A 53 8.91 -1.80 -13.65
N TYR A 54 7.70 -1.50 -14.14
CA TYR A 54 6.97 -0.33 -13.70
C TYR A 54 6.25 -0.63 -12.39
N VAL A 55 6.45 0.22 -11.40
CA VAL A 55 5.84 0.12 -10.08
C VAL A 55 5.07 1.40 -9.80
N TYR A 56 3.83 1.28 -9.32
CA TYR A 56 3.17 2.39 -8.64
C TYR A 56 3.56 2.39 -7.18
N THR A 57 3.98 3.55 -6.65
CA THR A 57 4.13 3.79 -5.21
C THR A 57 3.02 4.71 -4.76
N PHE A 58 2.22 4.28 -3.79
CA PHE A 58 1.12 5.02 -3.17
C PHE A 58 1.53 5.41 -1.75
N THR A 59 1.74 6.71 -1.51
CA THR A 59 1.91 7.22 -0.15
C THR A 59 0.53 7.47 0.45
N CYS A 60 0.21 6.76 1.52
CA CYS A 60 -1.08 6.76 2.17
C CYS A 60 -0.97 7.30 3.60
N GLU A 61 -1.96 8.08 4.03
CA GLU A 61 -2.23 8.32 5.45
C GLU A 61 -3.16 7.21 5.95
N ILE A 62 -2.80 6.59 7.06
CA ILE A 62 -3.52 5.48 7.71
C ILE A 62 -3.71 5.79 9.20
N ILE A 63 -4.65 5.08 9.83
CA ILE A 63 -4.76 5.03 11.29
C ILE A 63 -4.37 3.64 11.75
N LYS A 64 -3.34 3.57 12.60
CA LYS A 64 -2.92 2.35 13.30
C LYS A 64 -2.68 2.68 14.76
N ASP A 65 -3.14 1.83 15.68
CA ASP A 65 -3.03 2.06 17.12
C ASP A 65 -3.55 3.44 17.57
N ASN A 66 -4.65 3.88 16.96
CA ASN A 66 -5.27 5.20 17.17
C ASN A 66 -4.36 6.41 16.86
N MET A 67 -3.30 6.20 16.05
CA MET A 67 -2.39 7.24 15.60
C MET A 67 -2.40 7.36 14.08
N LYS A 68 -2.36 8.60 13.59
CA LYS A 68 -2.15 8.88 12.16
C LYS A 68 -0.69 8.65 11.80
N MET A 69 -0.46 7.86 10.76
CA MET A 69 0.88 7.64 10.21
C MET A 69 0.84 7.56 8.69
N LEU A 70 2.02 7.70 8.08
CA LEU A 70 2.21 7.49 6.66
C LEU A 70 2.73 6.08 6.41
N CYS A 71 2.29 5.48 5.31
CA CYS A 71 2.90 4.27 4.77
C CYS A 71 2.99 4.37 3.25
N ASP A 72 3.86 3.57 2.65
CA ASP A 72 3.89 3.39 1.20
C ASP A 72 3.49 1.97 0.83
N LEU A 73 2.47 1.87 -0.02
CA LEU A 73 2.11 0.65 -0.73
C LEU A 73 2.72 0.70 -2.13
N ARG A 74 3.24 -0.42 -2.60
CA ARG A 74 3.70 -0.59 -3.98
C ARG A 74 2.83 -1.59 -4.71
N LEU A 75 2.58 -1.33 -5.98
CA LEU A 75 1.98 -2.27 -6.94
C LEU A 75 2.95 -2.47 -8.09
N ASN A 76 3.49 -3.67 -8.25
CA ASN A 76 4.24 -4.03 -9.45
C ASN A 76 3.26 -4.25 -10.61
N LEU A 77 3.42 -3.52 -11.70
CA LEU A 77 2.50 -3.57 -12.84
C LEU A 77 2.74 -4.77 -13.77
N SER A 78 3.88 -5.45 -13.63
CA SER A 78 4.18 -6.68 -14.37
C SER A 78 3.58 -7.91 -13.67
N THR A 79 3.63 -7.96 -12.32
CA THR A 79 3.18 -9.11 -11.53
C THR A 79 1.83 -8.93 -10.85
N GLU A 80 1.32 -7.69 -10.81
CA GLU A 80 0.11 -7.29 -10.06
C GLU A 80 0.23 -7.48 -8.54
N GLU A 81 1.44 -7.74 -8.04
CA GLU A 81 1.70 -7.94 -6.62
C GLU A 81 1.74 -6.60 -5.87
N TRP A 82 1.14 -6.62 -4.67
CA TRP A 82 1.18 -5.51 -3.74
C TRP A 82 2.19 -5.75 -2.62
N SER A 83 2.94 -4.71 -2.24
CA SER A 83 3.79 -4.74 -1.05
C SER A 83 3.63 -3.49 -0.18
N LEU A 84 3.70 -3.68 1.15
CA LEU A 84 3.94 -2.61 2.11
C LEU A 84 5.45 -2.32 2.12
N TYR A 85 5.84 -1.26 1.43
CA TYR A 85 7.25 -0.92 1.24
C TYR A 85 7.84 -0.17 2.43
N ARG A 86 7.12 0.85 2.94
CA ARG A 86 7.56 1.66 4.09
C ARG A 86 6.42 1.88 5.07
N MET A 87 6.73 1.87 6.37
CA MET A 87 5.84 2.22 7.49
C MET A 87 6.64 3.00 8.55
#